data_AF-A0A136KTJ3-F1
#
_entry.id   AF-A0A136KTJ3-F1
#
_cell.length_a   1.000
_cell.length_b   1.000
_cell.length_c   1.000
_cell.angle_alpha   90.00
_cell.angle_beta   90.00
_cell.angle_gamma   90.00
#
_symmetry.space_group_name_H-M   'P 1'
#
loop_
_entity.id
_entity.type
_entity.pdbx_description
1 polymer ?
#
loop_
_entity_poly.entity_id
_entity_poly.type
_entity_poly.pdbx_seq_one_letter_code
_entity_poly.pdbx_strand_id
1 'polypeptide(L)'
;DWELMQDVPYTDSFTKRPFEVWVDQIKTPQFDPSLFHFALRGDEWVGMTECYWSGADHVIAGTGLTGVRRPHRRVGVATALKVKALCDLKRRGAKLIRSDNEESNPMLDLNYRLGFRSTGAWLHYELKVE
;
A
#
# COMPACT_ATOMS: atom_id res chain seq x y z
N ASP A 1 -7.23 5.87 6.11
CA ASP A 1 -7.06 5.29 4.76
C ASP A 1 -8.04 5.87 3.73
N TRP A 2 -9.33 6.08 4.04
CA TRP A 2 -10.38 6.52 3.09
C TRP A 2 -10.02 7.71 2.18
N GLU A 3 -9.39 8.77 2.72
CA GLU A 3 -8.94 9.91 1.90
C GLU A 3 -7.97 9.49 0.80
N LEU A 4 -7.07 8.54 1.09
CA LEU A 4 -6.06 8.05 0.16
C LEU A 4 -6.62 7.03 -0.83
N MET A 5 -7.57 6.20 -0.39
CA MET A 5 -8.21 5.19 -1.23
C MET A 5 -8.93 5.80 -2.44
N GLN A 6 -9.46 7.02 -2.30
CA GLN A 6 -10.10 7.73 -3.40
C GLN A 6 -9.16 8.09 -4.56
N ASP A 7 -7.85 8.06 -4.33
CA ASP A 7 -6.84 8.34 -5.36
C ASP A 7 -6.20 7.04 -5.93
N VAL A 8 -6.67 5.87 -5.52
CA VAL A 8 -6.25 4.58 -6.10
C VAL A 8 -6.99 4.39 -7.43
N PRO A 9 -6.28 4.23 -8.56
CA PRO A 9 -6.93 3.96 -9.85
C PRO A 9 -7.69 2.63 -9.79
N TYR A 10 -8.98 2.68 -10.08
CA TYR A 10 -9.86 1.54 -10.18
C TYR A 10 -11.01 1.85 -11.14
N THR A 11 -11.61 0.83 -11.75
CA THR A 11 -12.71 0.98 -12.72
C THR A 11 -13.98 1.53 -12.05
N ASP A 12 -14.24 1.08 -10.82
CA ASP A 12 -15.38 1.50 -10.01
C ASP A 12 -15.01 2.54 -8.94
N SER A 13 -16.04 3.28 -8.52
CA SER A 13 -15.92 4.14 -7.33
C SER A 13 -15.92 3.29 -6.06
N PHE A 14 -14.95 3.52 -5.18
CA PHE A 14 -14.97 2.92 -3.86
C PHE A 14 -16.16 3.43 -3.03
N THR A 15 -16.77 2.54 -2.25
CA THR A 15 -17.69 2.93 -1.18
C THR A 15 -16.93 3.03 0.13
N LYS A 16 -17.19 4.08 0.92
CA LYS A 16 -16.56 4.22 2.23
C LYS A 16 -17.01 3.07 3.14
N ARG A 17 -16.05 2.23 3.52
CA ARG A 17 -16.25 1.18 4.52
C ARG A 17 -16.64 1.81 5.87
N PRO A 18 -17.69 1.33 6.57
CA PRO A 18 -18.00 1.73 7.93
C PRO A 18 -16.82 1.48 8.88
N PHE A 19 -16.72 2.27 9.94
CA PHE A 19 -15.59 2.19 10.87
C PHE A 19 -15.56 0.85 11.61
N GLU A 20 -16.72 0.35 12.00
CA GLU A 20 -16.91 -0.92 12.71
C GLU A 20 -16.41 -2.09 11.86
N VAL A 21 -16.70 -2.06 10.56
CA VAL A 21 -16.22 -3.06 9.61
C VAL A 21 -14.70 -3.01 9.47
N TRP A 22 -14.09 -1.81 9.50
CA TRP A 22 -12.63 -1.71 9.55
C TRP A 22 -12.05 -2.30 10.84
N VAL A 23 -12.65 -1.98 11.99
CA VAL A 23 -12.21 -2.48 13.29
C VAL A 23 -12.25 -4.01 13.31
N ASP A 24 -13.30 -4.62 12.78
CA ASP A 24 -13.42 -6.08 12.75
C ASP A 24 -12.40 -6.73 11.80
N GLN A 25 -12.01 -6.07 10.71
CA GLN A 25 -10.96 -6.56 9.81
C GLN A 25 -9.56 -6.57 10.45
N ILE A 26 -9.28 -5.66 11.39
CA ILE A 26 -7.99 -5.63 12.10
C ILE A 26 -7.99 -6.46 13.39
N LYS A 27 -9.16 -6.93 13.86
CA LYS A 27 -9.29 -7.85 15.01
C LYS A 27 -9.02 -9.30 14.60
N THR A 28 -7.90 -9.55 13.94
CA THR A 28 -7.48 -10.90 13.57
C THR A 28 -6.14 -11.24 14.24
N PRO A 29 -5.88 -12.51 14.60
CA PRO A 29 -4.59 -12.90 15.16
C PRO A 29 -3.39 -12.62 14.23
N GLN A 30 -3.64 -12.47 12.94
CA GLN A 30 -2.63 -12.20 11.91
C GLN A 30 -2.35 -10.71 11.73
N PHE A 31 -3.15 -9.82 12.34
CA PHE A 31 -2.93 -8.38 12.25
C PHE A 31 -1.66 -7.98 13.02
N ASP A 32 -0.66 -7.51 12.29
CA ASP A 32 0.56 -6.93 12.86
C ASP A 32 0.55 -5.42 12.64
N PRO A 33 0.23 -4.59 13.67
CA PRO A 33 0.21 -3.14 13.53
C PRO A 33 1.60 -2.57 13.18
N SER A 34 2.67 -3.32 13.43
CA SER A 34 4.04 -2.87 13.13
C SER A 34 4.40 -2.96 11.64
N LEU A 35 3.50 -3.50 10.80
CA LEU A 35 3.58 -3.45 9.34
C LEU A 35 2.93 -2.19 8.75
N PHE A 36 2.33 -1.34 9.58
CA PHE A 36 1.75 -0.07 9.19
C PHE A 36 2.70 1.06 9.58
N HIS A 37 3.05 1.90 8.61
CA HIS A 37 3.91 3.05 8.82
C HIS A 37 3.15 4.32 8.50
N PHE A 38 3.20 5.28 9.42
CA PHE A 38 2.54 6.57 9.31
C PHE A 38 3.57 7.68 9.29
N ALA A 39 3.40 8.64 8.38
CA ALA A 39 4.16 9.87 8.38
C ALA A 39 3.35 10.94 9.12
N LEU A 40 4.01 11.61 10.06
CA LEU A 40 3.44 12.73 10.81
C LEU A 40 4.24 14.01 10.55
N ARG A 41 3.55 15.15 10.52
CA ARG A 41 4.14 16.49 10.59
C ARG A 41 3.67 17.14 11.88
N GLY A 42 4.49 17.08 12.92
CA GLY A 42 4.00 17.32 14.29
C GLY A 42 2.96 16.25 14.65
N ASP A 43 1.77 16.69 15.05
CA ASP A 43 0.63 15.80 15.34
C ASP A 43 -0.26 15.54 14.11
N GLU A 44 0.02 16.18 12.98
CA GLU A 44 -0.78 15.98 11.77
C GLU A 44 -0.36 14.70 11.04
N TRP A 45 -1.31 13.78 10.84
CA TRP A 45 -1.12 12.65 9.92
C TRP A 45 -1.08 13.14 8.47
N VAL A 46 0.00 12.81 7.75
CA VAL A 46 0.24 13.27 6.37
C VAL A 46 0.28 12.15 5.33
N GLY A 47 0.45 10.89 5.74
CA GLY A 47 0.49 9.77 4.81
C GLY A 47 0.75 8.44 5.50
N MET A 48 0.61 7.35 4.74
CA MET A 48 0.87 6.01 5.24
C MET A 48 1.39 5.07 4.14
N THR A 49 2.02 3.99 4.58
CA THR A 49 2.23 2.78 3.78
C THR A 49 1.95 1.57 4.67
N GLU A 50 1.30 0.55 4.13
CA GLU A 50 1.08 -0.72 4.81
C GLU A 50 1.82 -1.85 4.10
N CYS A 51 2.22 -2.85 4.88
CA CYS A 51 2.85 -4.06 4.40
C CYS A 51 2.10 -5.30 4.87
N TYR A 52 2.37 -6.42 4.22
CA TYR A 52 1.83 -7.72 4.61
C TYR A 52 2.85 -8.82 4.33
N TRP A 53 2.74 -9.93 5.07
CA TRP A 53 3.42 -11.18 4.73
C TRP A 53 2.55 -12.00 3.80
N SER A 54 3.17 -12.72 2.87
CA SER A 54 2.44 -13.65 2.02
C SER A 54 1.91 -14.82 2.86
N GLY A 55 0.62 -15.13 2.70
CA GLY A 55 0.04 -16.34 3.30
C GLY A 55 0.58 -17.64 2.69
N ALA A 56 1.22 -17.58 1.52
CA ALA A 56 1.77 -18.75 0.83
C ALA A 56 3.24 -19.02 1.19
N ASP A 57 4.01 -17.98 1.53
CA ASP A 57 5.43 -18.12 1.90
C ASP A 57 5.87 -17.02 2.87
N HIS A 58 6.29 -17.44 4.06
CA HIS A 58 6.74 -16.57 5.16
C HIS A 58 7.98 -15.71 4.84
N VAL A 59 8.75 -16.00 3.78
CA VAL A 59 9.88 -15.15 3.36
C VAL A 59 9.48 -14.10 2.32
N ILE A 60 8.25 -14.15 1.81
CA ILE A 60 7.73 -13.20 0.83
C ILE A 60 6.84 -12.18 1.55
N ALA A 61 7.09 -10.90 1.32
CA ALA A 61 6.26 -9.80 1.80
C ALA A 61 5.72 -8.97 0.63
N GLY A 62 4.79 -8.07 0.92
CA GLY A 62 4.33 -7.07 -0.04
C GLY A 62 4.03 -5.72 0.59
N THR A 63 4.01 -4.68 -0.26
CA THR A 63 3.49 -3.36 0.11
C THR A 63 2.07 -3.20 -0.43
N GLY A 64 1.13 -2.82 0.42
CA GLY A 64 -0.26 -2.51 0.07
C GLY A 64 -0.46 -1.01 -0.19
N LEU A 65 -1.54 -0.44 0.35
CA LEU A 65 -1.85 0.98 0.21
C LEU A 65 -0.66 1.85 0.61
N THR A 66 -0.21 2.70 -0.32
CA THR A 66 0.73 3.77 -0.05
C THR A 66 0.15 5.08 -0.55
N GLY A 67 0.01 6.05 0.34
CA GLY A 67 -0.56 7.34 -0.03
C GLY A 67 -0.14 8.47 0.89
N VAL A 68 -0.20 9.67 0.34
CA VAL A 68 0.12 10.93 1.03
C VAL A 68 -1.05 11.86 0.80
N ARG A 69 -1.51 12.55 1.84
CA ARG A 69 -2.62 13.51 1.73
C ARG A 69 -2.25 14.64 0.77
N ARG A 70 -3.23 15.14 0.02
CA ARG A 70 -3.01 16.08 -1.11
C ARG A 70 -2.09 17.27 -0.78
N PRO A 71 -2.24 17.96 0.37
CA PRO A 71 -1.38 19.12 0.72
C PRO A 71 0.09 18.78 0.96
N HIS A 72 0.43 17.50 1.18
CA HIS A 72 1.76 17.05 1.60
C HIS A 72 2.49 16.25 0.51
N ARG A 73 1.98 16.28 -0.73
CA ARG A 73 2.56 15.54 -1.87
C ARG A 73 3.77 16.24 -2.46
N ARG A 74 4.50 15.50 -3.33
CA ARG A 74 5.63 16.00 -4.14
C ARG A 74 6.83 16.54 -3.35
N VAL A 75 6.93 16.22 -2.07
CA VAL A 75 8.08 16.54 -1.19
C VAL A 75 8.79 15.30 -0.63
N GLY A 76 8.59 14.14 -1.26
CA GLY A 76 9.32 12.91 -0.92
C GLY A 76 8.72 12.02 0.18
N VAL A 77 7.56 12.38 0.76
CA VAL A 77 6.94 11.60 1.86
C VAL A 77 6.67 10.15 1.48
N ALA A 78 6.09 9.89 0.29
CA ALA A 78 5.82 8.52 -0.17
C ALA A 78 7.11 7.70 -0.31
N THR A 79 8.18 8.31 -0.84
CA THR A 79 9.49 7.66 -0.95
C THR A 79 10.03 7.30 0.43
N ALA A 80 9.98 8.22 1.40
CA ALA A 80 10.47 7.96 2.76
C ALA A 80 9.68 6.83 3.44
N LEU A 81 8.35 6.83 3.28
CA LEU A 81 7.47 5.77 3.77
C LEU A 81 7.84 4.41 3.18
N LYS A 82 7.93 4.30 1.84
CA LYS A 82 8.29 3.02 1.20
C LYS A 82 9.70 2.58 1.58
N VAL A 83 10.69 3.46 1.64
CA VAL A 83 12.04 3.09 2.09
C VAL A 83 12.01 2.54 3.52
N LYS A 84 11.30 3.19 4.45
CA LYS A 84 11.16 2.70 5.82
C LYS A 84 10.55 1.30 5.85
N ALA A 85 9.45 1.10 5.14
CA ALA A 85 8.77 -0.17 5.02
C ALA A 85 9.66 -1.29 4.45
N LEU A 86 10.35 -1.02 3.33
CA LEU A 86 11.24 -1.99 2.70
C LEU A 86 12.43 -2.35 3.59
N CYS A 87 13.02 -1.37 4.28
CA CYS A 87 14.08 -1.62 5.25
C CYS A 87 13.58 -2.46 6.43
N ASP A 88 12.39 -2.19 6.95
CA ASP A 88 11.80 -2.94 8.05
C ASP A 88 11.51 -4.40 7.65
N LEU A 89 10.87 -4.62 6.49
CA LEU A 89 10.64 -5.96 5.95
C LEU A 89 11.95 -6.73 5.75
N LYS A 90 12.98 -6.08 5.19
CA LYS A 90 14.31 -6.68 5.02
C LYS A 90 14.93 -7.09 6.37
N ARG A 91 14.85 -6.23 7.39
CA ARG A 91 15.37 -6.54 8.75
C ARG A 91 14.61 -7.70 9.39
N ARG A 92 13.32 -7.86 9.08
CA ARG A 92 12.48 -8.98 9.54
C ARG A 92 12.67 -10.28 8.75
N GLY A 93 13.57 -10.29 7.75
CA GLY A 93 13.95 -11.51 7.04
C GLY A 93 13.27 -11.71 5.68
N ALA A 94 12.51 -10.73 5.18
CA ALA A 94 11.93 -10.80 3.84
C ALA A 94 13.04 -11.03 2.79
N LYS A 95 12.87 -12.06 1.96
CA LYS A 95 13.76 -12.40 0.85
C LYS A 95 13.25 -11.88 -0.49
N LEU A 96 11.94 -11.64 -0.57
CA LEU A 96 11.27 -11.05 -1.71
C LEU A 96 10.19 -10.08 -1.22
N ILE A 97 10.10 -8.90 -1.85
CA ILE A 97 9.04 -7.93 -1.57
C ILE A 97 8.32 -7.62 -2.88
N ARG A 98 6.99 -7.73 -2.87
CA ARG A 98 6.12 -7.47 -4.02
C ARG A 98 5.30 -6.20 -3.84
N SER A 99 4.88 -5.61 -4.95
CA SER A 99 3.93 -4.51 -4.99
C SER A 99 3.18 -4.65 -6.31
N ASP A 100 1.88 -4.43 -6.27
CA ASP A 100 1.06 -4.34 -7.46
C ASP A 100 0.71 -2.88 -7.73
N ASN A 101 0.60 -2.54 -9.01
CA ASN A 101 0.37 -1.18 -9.45
C ASN A 101 -0.43 -1.19 -10.73
N GLU A 102 -1.39 -0.26 -10.84
CA GLU A 102 -2.00 0.08 -12.13
C GLU A 102 -0.98 0.86 -12.99
N GLU A 103 -1.01 0.65 -14.30
CA GLU A 103 0.04 1.07 -15.24
C GLU A 103 0.20 2.59 -15.34
N SER A 104 -0.91 3.34 -15.32
CA SER A 104 -0.90 4.80 -15.40
C SER A 104 -0.63 5.50 -14.05
N ASN A 105 -0.57 4.75 -12.95
CA ASN A 105 -0.37 5.31 -11.61
C ASN A 105 1.07 5.82 -11.40
N PRO A 106 1.28 7.09 -10.96
CA PRO A 106 2.61 7.62 -10.64
C PRO A 106 3.41 6.82 -9.60
N MET A 107 2.74 5.99 -8.80
CA MET A 107 3.38 5.07 -7.86
C MET A 107 4.24 4.00 -8.56
N LEU A 108 3.96 3.69 -9.84
CA LEU A 108 4.76 2.76 -10.63
C LEU A 108 6.19 3.29 -10.84
N ASP A 109 6.35 4.56 -11.21
CA ASP A 109 7.67 5.21 -11.32
C ASP A 109 8.43 5.17 -10.00
N LEU A 110 7.74 5.44 -8.88
CA LEU A 110 8.34 5.36 -7.56
C LEU A 110 8.85 3.93 -7.26
N ASN A 111 8.07 2.90 -7.58
CA ASN A 111 8.52 1.52 -7.39
C ASN A 111 9.77 1.21 -8.23
N TYR A 112 9.81 1.63 -9.50
CA TYR A 112 11.01 1.45 -10.33
C TYR A 112 12.23 2.14 -9.74
N ARG A 113 12.08 3.38 -9.26
CA ARG A 113 13.16 4.12 -8.57
C ARG A 113 13.64 3.45 -7.29
N LEU A 114 12.78 2.67 -6.64
CA LEU A 114 13.11 1.87 -5.44
C LEU A 114 13.69 0.49 -5.78
N GLY A 115 13.85 0.17 -7.07
CA GLY A 115 14.48 -1.06 -7.54
C GLY A 115 13.53 -2.23 -7.76
N PHE A 116 12.21 -2.02 -7.68
CA PHE A 116 11.26 -3.03 -8.13
C PHE A 116 11.42 -3.26 -9.64
N ARG A 117 11.13 -4.49 -10.08
CA ARG A 117 11.15 -4.89 -11.49
C ARG A 117 9.82 -5.55 -11.84
N SER A 118 9.32 -5.30 -13.05
CA SER A 118 8.12 -5.97 -13.54
C SER A 118 8.37 -7.47 -13.65
N THR A 119 7.46 -8.28 -13.12
CA THR A 119 7.50 -9.75 -13.18
C THR A 119 6.34 -10.34 -13.98
N GLY A 120 5.39 -9.52 -14.40
CA GLY A 120 4.16 -9.91 -15.07
C GLY A 120 3.08 -8.85 -14.90
N ALA A 121 2.03 -8.94 -15.72
CA ALA A 121 0.86 -8.07 -15.65
C ALA A 121 -0.41 -8.93 -15.54
N TRP A 122 -1.41 -8.39 -14.86
CA TRP A 122 -2.75 -8.96 -14.79
C TRP A 122 -3.70 -8.10 -15.62
N LEU A 123 -4.59 -8.75 -16.36
CA LEU A 123 -5.68 -8.08 -17.06
C LEU A 123 -6.96 -8.24 -16.23
N HIS A 124 -7.64 -7.13 -16.00
CA HIS A 124 -8.95 -7.11 -15.37
C HIS A 124 -10.02 -7.11 -16.47
N TYR A 125 -10.91 -8.11 -16.46
CA TYR A 125 -11.99 -8.26 -17.44
C TYR A 125 -13.34 -8.08 -16.76
N GLU A 126 -14.23 -7.32 -17.40
CA GLU A 126 -15.58 -7.09 -16.92
C GLU A 126 -16.58 -7.43 -18.02
N LEU A 127 -17.61 -8.22 -17.68
CA LEU A 127 -18.78 -8.45 -18.52
C LEU A 127 -19.98 -7.79 -17.85
N LYS A 128 -20.58 -6.80 -18.52
CA LYS A 128 -21.85 -6.23 -18.07
C LYS A 128 -22.97 -7.19 -18.47
N VAL A 129 -23.58 -7.80 -17.46
CA VAL A 129 -24.77 -8.63 -17.60
C VAL A 129 -25.94 -7.71 -17.26
N GLU A 130 -26.74 -7.33 -18.25
CA GLU A 130 -28.01 -6.63 -18.00
C GLU A 130 -28.98 -7.54 -17.23
#